data_AF-A0A2M8B8V8-F1
#
_entry.id   AF-A0A2M8B8V8-F1
#
_cell.length_a   1.000
_cell.length_b   1.000
_cell.length_c   1.000
_cell.angle_alpha   90.00
_cell.angle_beta   90.00
_cell.angle_gamma   90.00
#
_symmetry.space_group_name_H-M   'P 1'
#
loop_
_entity.id
_entity.type
_entity.pdbx_description
1 polymer ?
#
loop_
_entity_poly.entity_id
_entity_poly.type
_entity_poly.pdbx_seq_one_letter_code
_entity_poly.pdbx_strand_id
1 'polypeptide(L)' 'MARSRHPKKEVEDAVQYAEEAGWSWQPSSGHAWGRLLCSKGCCQLSVWSTPRSPGDHGRQICRKVDRCPGLTSEEGEE' A
#
# COMPACT_ATOMS: atom_id res chain seq x y z
N MET A 1 -6.78 4.04 14.89
CA MET A 1 -6.25 5.42 14.80
C MET A 1 -6.49 5.90 13.39
N ALA A 2 -7.18 7.03 13.22
CA ALA A 2 -7.53 7.55 11.89
C ALA A 2 -6.24 8.00 11.17
N ARG A 3 -5.88 7.27 10.11
CA ARG A 3 -4.79 7.61 9.18
C ARG A 3 -4.91 9.06 8.71
N SER A 4 -3.79 9.78 8.68
CA SER A 4 -3.72 11.13 8.09
C SER A 4 -3.91 11.01 6.59
N ARG A 5 -5.06 11.41 6.05
CA ARG A 5 -5.37 11.34 4.61
C ARG A 5 -4.22 11.85 3.74
N HIS A 6 -3.86 11.08 2.70
CA HIS A 6 -2.79 11.49 1.80
C HIS A 6 -3.31 12.67 0.95
N PRO A 7 -2.53 13.73 0.71
CA PRO A 7 -2.98 14.86 -0.12
C PRO A 7 -3.26 14.49 -1.57
N LYS A 8 -2.89 13.28 -2.00
CA LYS A 8 -3.10 12.74 -3.35
C LYS A 8 -4.12 11.63 -3.30
N LYS A 9 -5.26 11.84 -3.97
CA LYS A 9 -6.36 10.87 -4.08
C LYS A 9 -5.91 9.51 -4.64
N GLU A 10 -4.99 9.50 -5.61
CA GLU A 10 -4.51 8.27 -6.25
C GLU A 10 -3.79 7.34 -5.26
N VAL A 11 -3.07 7.92 -4.30
CA VAL A 11 -2.39 7.15 -3.24
C VAL A 11 -3.38 6.74 -2.16
N GLU A 12 -4.32 7.62 -1.80
CA GLU A 12 -5.36 7.31 -0.81
C GLU A 12 -6.26 6.15 -1.25
N ASP A 13 -6.68 6.15 -2.52
CA ASP A 13 -7.47 5.08 -3.14
C ASP A 13 -6.72 3.75 -3.10
N ALA A 14 -5.43 3.77 -3.46
CA ALA A 14 -4.59 2.57 -3.42
C ALA A 14 -4.34 2.05 -2.00
N VAL A 15 -4.25 2.93 -1.00
CA VAL A 15 -4.11 2.55 0.41
C VAL A 15 -5.42 1.99 0.95
N GLN A 16 -6.58 2.55 0.57
CA GLN A 16 -7.89 1.95 0.85
C GLN A 16 -7.99 0.53 0.32
N TYR A 17 -7.65 0.36 -0.96
CA TYR A 17 -7.64 -0.95 -1.60
C TYR A 17 -6.72 -1.94 -0.86
N ALA A 18 -5.53 -1.48 -0.44
CA ALA A 18 -4.61 -2.29 0.36
C ALA A 18 -5.21 -2.71 1.71
N GLU A 19 -5.84 -1.78 2.43
CA GLU A 19 -6.47 -2.06 3.72
C GLU A 19 -7.66 -3.02 3.59
N GLU A 20 -8.51 -2.85 2.57
CA GLU A 20 -9.61 -3.78 2.26
C GLU A 20 -9.10 -5.17 1.92
N ALA A 21 -7.96 -5.24 1.23
CA ALA A 21 -7.32 -6.49 0.89
C ALA A 21 -6.66 -7.17 2.12
N GLY A 22 -6.53 -6.49 3.27
CA GLY A 22 -5.95 -7.06 4.49
C GLY A 22 -4.49 -6.64 4.76
N TRP A 23 -4.04 -5.53 4.17
CA TRP A 23 -2.78 -4.90 4.54
C TRP A 23 -2.96 -3.93 5.71
N SER A 24 -1.91 -3.81 6.51
CA SER A 24 -1.80 -2.85 7.60
C SER A 24 -1.00 -1.64 7.17
N TRP A 25 -1.57 -0.45 7.29
CA TRP A 25 -0.82 0.79 7.14
C TRP A 25 -0.14 1.17 8.45
N GLN A 26 1.12 1.58 8.38
CA GLN A 26 1.90 2.11 9.49
C GLN A 26 2.44 3.51 9.16
N PRO A 27 2.27 4.48 10.06
CA PRO A 27 2.86 5.81 9.89
C PRO A 27 4.38 5.72 9.96
N SER A 28 5.07 6.53 9.15
CA SER A 28 6.52 6.68 9.20
C SER A 28 6.87 8.13 9.52
N SER A 29 7.86 8.36 10.37
CA SER A 29 8.37 9.70 10.68
C SER A 29 9.50 10.05 9.70
N GLY A 30 9.25 11.00 8.79
CA GLY A 30 10.26 11.51 7.86
C GLY A 30 9.70 11.95 6.49
N HIS A 31 10.46 11.71 5.41
CA HIS A 31 10.05 11.97 4.03
C HIS A 31 9.04 10.95 3.47
N ALA A 32 8.91 9.79 4.12
CA ALA A 32 7.88 8.80 3.81
C ALA A 32 6.61 9.14 4.59
N TRP A 33 5.46 9.13 3.92
CA TRP A 33 4.17 9.33 4.57
C TRP A 33 3.80 8.12 5.44
N GLY A 34 4.13 6.91 4.98
CA GLY A 34 3.88 5.69 5.72
C GLY A 34 4.44 4.46 5.02
N ARG A 35 4.17 3.30 5.59
CA ARG A 35 4.47 2.00 5.02
C ARG A 35 3.23 1.13 5.06
N LEU A 36 2.97 0.44 3.97
CA LEU A 36 1.99 -0.63 3.90
C LEU A 36 2.70 -1.95 4.17
N LEU A 37 2.20 -2.72 5.11
CA LEU A 37 2.71 -4.04 5.45
C LEU A 37 1.59 -5.08 5.26
N CYS A 38 1.90 -6.16 4.57
CA CYS A 38 0.97 -7.28 4.47
C CYS A 38 0.83 -7.95 5.86
N SER A 39 -0.36 -8.47 6.17
CA SER A 39 -0.62 -9.22 7.41
C SER A 39 0.33 -10.42 7.62
N LYS A 40 0.86 -11.00 6.53
CA LYS A 40 1.84 -12.10 6.58
C LYS A 40 3.29 -11.63 6.71
N GLY A 41 3.55 -10.33 6.65
CA GLY A 41 4.91 -9.76 6.66
C GLY A 41 5.77 -10.09 5.42
N CYS A 42 5.20 -10.75 4.41
CA CYS A 42 5.93 -11.14 3.19
C CYS A 42 6.22 -9.95 2.26
N CYS A 43 5.33 -8.96 2.26
CA CYS A 43 5.43 -7.77 1.44
C CYS A 43 5.30 -6.52 2.31
N GLN A 44 6.14 -5.54 2.00
CA GLN A 44 6.04 -4.19 2.53
C GLN A 44 6.29 -3.19 1.42
N LEU A 45 5.66 -2.03 1.51
CA LEU A 45 5.80 -0.95 0.54
C LEU A 45 5.84 0.39 1.24
N SER A 46 6.88 1.17 0.96
CA SER A 46 7.00 2.54 1.46
C SER A 46 6.19 3.49 0.59
N VAL A 47 5.29 4.23 1.23
CA VAL A 47 4.47 5.27 0.61
C VAL A 47 5.12 6.62 0.86
N TRP A 48 5.49 7.30 -0.22
CA TRP A 48 6.16 8.61 -0.17
C TRP A 48 5.13 9.74 -0.15
N SER A 49 5.41 10.80 0.60
CA SER A 49 4.51 11.96 0.70
C SER A 49 4.54 12.85 -0.56
N THR A 50 5.69 12.88 -1.24
CA THR A 50 5.96 13.69 -2.45
C THR A 50 6.37 12.82 -3.65
N PRO A 51 5.52 11.89 -4.11
CA PRO A 51 5.83 11.13 -5.31
C PRO A 51 5.80 12.08 -6.52
N ARG A 52 6.84 12.00 -7.37
CA ARG A 52 6.93 12.77 -8.62
C ARG A 52 5.72 12.52 -9.53
N SER A 53 5.16 11.30 -9.46
CA SER A 53 3.92 10.89 -10.13
C SER A 53 3.02 10.12 -9.15
N PRO A 54 1.98 10.76 -8.57
CA PRO A 54 1.08 10.11 -7.62
C PRO A 54 0.26 8.97 -8.24
N GLY A 55 -0.13 9.07 -9.51
CA GLY A 55 -0.91 8.04 -10.22
C GLY A 55 -0.15 6.74 -10.43
N ASP A 56 1.09 6.82 -10.91
CA ASP A 56 1.96 5.65 -11.03
C ASP A 56 2.26 5.02 -9.66
N HIS A 57 2.45 5.85 -8.63
CA HIS A 57 2.69 5.35 -7.28
C HIS A 57 1.46 4.62 -6.71
N GLY A 58 0.26 5.19 -6.86
CA GLY A 58 -1.00 4.53 -6.51
C GLY A 58 -1.17 3.20 -7.23
N ARG A 59 -0.96 3.20 -8.56
CA ARG A 59 -1.05 1.96 -9.36
C ARG A 59 -0.01 0.91 -8.97
N GLN A 60 1.19 1.33 -8.59
CA GLN A 60 2.23 0.44 -8.07
C GLN A 60 1.82 -0.19 -6.74
N ILE A 61 1.19 0.57 -5.84
CA ILE A 61 0.62 0.05 -4.59
C ILE A 61 -0.42 -1.02 -4.92
N CYS A 62 -1.43 -0.71 -5.74
CA CYS A 62 -2.49 -1.67 -6.09
C CYS A 62 -1.91 -2.95 -6.71
N ARG A 63 -0.97 -2.83 -7.66
CA ARG A 63 -0.31 -4.01 -8.26
C ARG A 63 0.46 -4.85 -7.26
N LYS A 64 1.09 -4.22 -6.26
CA LYS A 64 1.84 -4.95 -5.23
C LYS A 64 0.92 -5.70 -4.27
N VAL A 65 -0.23 -5.10 -3.97
CA VAL A 65 -1.31 -5.71 -3.19
C VAL A 65 -1.90 -6.90 -3.96
N ASP A 66 -2.23 -6.71 -5.23
CA ASP A 66 -2.76 -7.74 -6.13
C ASP A 66 -1.80 -8.92 -6.29
N ARG A 67 -0.51 -8.64 -6.51
CA ARG A 67 0.54 -9.67 -6.59
C ARG A 67 0.99 -10.21 -5.23
N CYS A 68 0.29 -9.90 -4.15
CA CYS A 68 0.68 -10.35 -2.83
C CYS A 68 0.18 -11.77 -2.56
N PRO A 69 1.08 -12.76 -2.40
CA PRO A 69 0.68 -14.15 -2.14
C PRO A 69 0.03 -14.35 -0.77
N GLY A 70 -0.01 -13.31 0.08
CA GLY A 70 -0.53 -13.38 1.43
C GLY A 70 -2.01 -13.02 1.59
N LEU A 71 -2.68 -12.56 0.54
CA LEU A 71 -4.08 -12.11 0.59
C LEU A 71 -5.05 -13.04 -0.12
N THR A 72 -4.62 -13.64 -1.22
CA THR A 72 -5.32 -14.75 -1.85
C THR A 72 -4.93 -16.02 -1.10
N SER A 73 -5.89 -16.63 -0.41
CA SER A 73 -5.79 -18.06 -0.15
C SER A 73 -5.86 -18.73 -1.52
N GLU A 74 -4.72 -19.27 -1.95
CA GLU A 74 -4.54 -20.21 -3.05
C GLU A 74 -4.44 -19.63 -4.50
N GLU A 75 -3.54 -20.30 -5.25
CA GLU A 75 -3.29 -20.32 -6.71
C GLU A 75 -2.39 -19.25 -7.38
N GLY A 76 -1.29 -19.75 -8.00
CA GLY A 76 -0.51 -19.14 -9.10
C GLY A 76 0.78 -18.39 -8.69
N GLU A 77 2.00 -18.72 -9.12
CA GLU A 77 2.48 -19.46 -10.29
C GLU A 77 3.87 -20.08 -10.00
N GLU A 78 4.01 -21.28 -10.55
CA GLU A 78 5.16 -22.14 -10.87
C GLU A 78 6.43 -21.50 -11.49
#